data_AF-A0A8S9PC52-F1
#
_entry.id   AF-A0A8S9PC52-F1
#
_cell.length_a   1.000
_cell.length_b   1.000
_cell.length_c   1.000
_cell.angle_alpha   90.00
_cell.angle_beta   90.00
_cell.angle_gamma   90.00
#
_symmetry.space_group_name_H-M   'P 1'
#
loop_
_entity.id
_entity.type
_entity.pdbx_description
1 polymer ?
#
loop_
_entity_poly.entity_id
_entity_poly.type
_entity_poly.pdbx_seq_one_letter_code
_entity_poly.pdbx_strand_id
1 'polypeptide(L)' 'MWVVRDSEEEKLPSVFLETVDKEKSSVLKWSPQLEVLSNKAIGCFLTYWGWNSIMEALTFGVPMVAMPQWTDRKNDD' A
#
# COMPACT_ATOMS: atom_id res chain seq x y z
N MET A 1 -8.34 2.33 -0.27
CA MET A 1 -7.26 3.21 -0.77
C MET A 1 -6.13 2.33 -1.28
N TRP A 2 -5.52 2.67 -2.41
CA TRP A 2 -4.37 1.96 -2.98
C TRP A 2 -3.34 2.96 -3.49
N VAL A 3 -2.07 2.78 -3.11
CA VAL A 3 -0.94 3.54 -3.65
C VAL A 3 -0.33 2.79 -4.84
N VAL A 4 -0.40 3.37 -6.03
CA VAL A 4 0.21 2.88 -7.27
C VAL A 4 1.16 3.96 -7.77
N ARG A 5 2.47 3.70 -7.71
CA ARG A 5 3.49 4.62 -8.24
C ARG A 5 3.30 4.82 -9.75
N ASP A 6 3.73 5.96 -10.26
CA ASP A 6 3.65 6.26 -11.70
C ASP A 6 4.29 5.18 -12.56
N SER A 7 5.44 4.63 -12.12
CA SER A 7 6.13 3.53 -12.81
C SER A 7 5.39 2.20 -12.84
N GLU A 8 4.32 2.04 -12.06
CA GLU A 8 3.55 0.79 -11.94
C GLU A 8 2.15 0.92 -12.55
N GLU A 9 1.71 2.13 -12.91
CA GLU A 9 0.37 2.36 -13.45
C GLU A 9 0.15 1.67 -14.80
N GLU A 10 1.20 1.57 -15.62
CA GLU A 10 1.17 0.85 -16.90
C GLU A 10 0.83 -0.65 -16.77
N LYS A 11 1.00 -1.22 -15.56
CA LYS A 11 0.67 -2.62 -15.27
C LYS A 11 -0.79 -2.81 -14.87
N LEU A 12 -1.53 -1.73 -14.64
CA LEU A 12 -2.95 -1.81 -14.35
C LEU A 12 -3.73 -2.19 -15.62
N PRO A 13 -4.85 -2.92 -15.50
CA PRO A 13 -5.78 -3.08 -16.61
C PRO A 13 -6.24 -1.72 -17.12
N SER A 14 -6.34 -1.54 -18.44
CA SER A 14 -6.62 -0.25 -19.08
C SER A 14 -7.91 0.44 -18.58
N VAL A 15 -8.91 -0.34 -18.17
CA VAL A 15 -10.22 0.15 -17.70
C VAL A 15 -10.29 0.22 -16.17
N PHE A 16 -9.20 -0.07 -15.46
CA PHE A 16 -9.22 -0.17 -13.99
C PHE A 16 -9.62 1.15 -13.33
N LEU A 17 -8.95 2.26 -13.66
CA LEU A 17 -9.22 3.56 -13.03
C LEU A 17 -10.61 4.11 -13.37
N GLU A 18 -11.19 3.69 -14.50
CA GLU A 18 -12.54 4.07 -14.92
C GLU A 18 -13.63 3.26 -14.19
N THR A 19 -13.31 2.02 -13.80
CA THR A 19 -14.27 1.10 -13.16
C THR A 19 -14.29 1.18 -11.63
N VAL A 20 -13.29 1.82 -11.02
CA VAL A 20 -13.22 2.00 -9.57
C VAL A 20 -14.29 2.98 -9.09
N ASP A 21 -15.06 2.57 -8.08
CA ASP A 21 -16.00 3.44 -7.36
C ASP A 21 -15.24 4.56 -6.63
N LYS A 22 -15.34 5.78 -7.15
CA LYS A 22 -14.61 6.96 -6.64
C LYS A 22 -15.11 7.46 -5.28
N GLU A 23 -16.31 7.07 -4.85
CA GLU A 23 -16.84 7.44 -3.54
C GLU A 23 -16.30 6.54 -2.44
N LYS A 24 -16.02 5.26 -2.77
CA LYS A 24 -15.56 4.24 -1.79
C LYS A 24 -14.07 3.95 -1.87
N SER A 25 -13.42 4.33 -2.96
CA SER A 25 -12.03 3.99 -3.24
C SER A 25 -11.23 5.21 -3.70
N SER A 26 -9.94 5.18 -3.40
CA SER A 26 -8.99 6.19 -3.86
C SER A 26 -7.72 5.50 -4.30
N VAL A 27 -7.26 5.81 -5.51
CA VAL A 27 -5.99 5.36 -6.07
C VAL A 27 -5.06 6.57 -6.11
N LEU A 28 -3.92 6.49 -5.44
CA LEU A 28 -2.98 7.60 -5.24
C LEU A 28 -1.60 7.22 -5.74
N LYS A 29 -0.78 8.20 -6.12
CA LYS A 29 0.63 7.97 -6.48
C LYS A 29 1.54 7.84 -5.28
N TRP A 30 1.17 8.51 -4.20
CA TRP A 30 1.87 8.56 -2.94
C TRP A 30 0.87 8.84 -1.81
N SER A 31 1.20 8.46 -0.58
CA SER A 31 0.40 8.77 0.60
C SER A 31 1.29 9.10 1.81
N PRO A 32 0.84 10.00 2.71
CA PRO A 32 1.47 10.19 4.01
C PRO A 32 1.16 8.97 4.91
N GLN A 33 1.93 7.89 4.75
CA GLN A 33 1.61 6.56 5.30
C GLN A 33 1.36 6.56 6.82
N LEU A 34 2.13 7.33 7.59
CA LEU A 34 1.94 7.45 9.04
C LEU A 34 0.58 8.06 9.39
N GLU A 35 0.18 9.13 8.70
CA GLU A 35 -1.12 9.78 8.92
C GLU A 35 -2.27 8.83 8.53
N VAL A 36 -2.11 8.13 7.40
CA VAL A 36 -3.04 7.10 6.95
C VAL A 36 -3.21 6.01 8.00
N LEU A 37 -2.11 5.40 8.47
CA LEU A 37 -2.16 4.29 9.42
C LEU A 37 -2.69 4.72 10.80
N SER A 38 -2.54 5.99 11.16
CA SER A 38 -3.12 6.55 12.39
C SER A 38 -4.64 6.74 12.31
N ASN A 39 -5.23 6.67 11.12
CA ASN A 39 -6.64 6.96 10.89
C ASN A 39 -7.53 5.76 11.26
N LYS A 40 -8.54 6.00 12.10
CA LYS A 40 -9.52 4.98 12.54
C LYS A 40 -10.36 4.38 11.41
N ALA A 41 -10.41 5.02 10.23
CA ALA A 41 -11.07 4.47 9.05
C ALA A 41 -10.31 3.29 8.42
N ILE A 42 -9.04 3.07 8.78
CA ILE A 42 -8.26 1.94 8.28
C ILE A 42 -8.59 0.68 9.07
N GLY A 43 -9.28 -0.26 8.42
CA GLY A 43 -9.59 -1.57 8.99
C GLY A 43 -8.47 -2.61 8.85
N CYS A 44 -7.65 -2.50 7.79
CA CYS A 44 -6.48 -3.36 7.60
C CYS A 44 -5.46 -2.73 6.65
N PHE A 45 -4.23 -3.23 6.69
CA PHE A 45 -3.12 -2.80 5.85
C PHE A 45 -2.53 -3.97 5.04
N LEU A 46 -2.65 -3.92 3.72
CA LEU A 46 -2.00 -4.86 2.81
C LEU A 46 -0.56 -4.40 2.57
N THR A 47 0.43 -5.22 2.95
CA THR A 47 1.85 -4.85 2.89
C THR A 47 2.71 -5.94 2.29
N TYR A 48 3.76 -5.52 1.57
CA TYR A 48 4.71 -6.40 0.90
C TYR A 48 5.86 -6.91 1.79
N TRP A 49 5.80 -6.67 3.10
CA TRP A 49 6.83 -6.98 4.11
C TRP A 49 8.05 -6.04 4.16
N GLY A 50 7.91 -4.79 3.73
CA GLY A 50 8.90 -3.77 4.09
C GLY A 50 8.99 -3.60 5.62
N TRP A 51 10.18 -3.73 6.21
CA TRP A 51 10.39 -3.65 7.66
C TRP A 51 9.80 -2.38 8.28
N ASN A 52 10.01 -1.22 7.65
CA ASN A 52 9.45 0.06 8.11
C ASN A 52 7.92 0.03 8.11
N SER A 53 7.30 -0.45 7.02
CA SER A 53 5.85 -0.53 6.91
C SER A 53 5.23 -1.47 7.94
N ILE A 54 5.91 -2.58 8.29
CA ILE A 54 5.48 -3.46 9.38
C ILE A 54 5.55 -2.74 10.72
N MET A 55 6.67 -2.08 11.02
CA MET A 55 6.86 -1.36 12.28
C MET A 55 5.82 -0.26 12.49
N GLU A 56 5.50 0.49 11.43
CA GLU A 56 4.46 1.53 11.47
C GLU A 56 3.08 0.93 11.76
N ALA A 57 2.69 -0.13 11.04
CA ALA A 57 1.40 -0.78 11.24
C ALA A 57 1.24 -1.38 12.64
N LEU A 58 2.30 -1.99 13.18
CA LEU A 58 2.34 -2.48 14.56
C LEU A 58 2.20 -1.34 15.57
N THR A 59 2.89 -0.21 15.34
CA THR A 59 2.84 0.97 16.22
C THR A 59 1.42 1.55 16.30
N PHE A 60 0.70 1.58 15.19
CA PHE A 60 -0.68 2.07 15.14
C PHE A 60 -1.75 0.99 15.40
N GLY A 61 -1.36 -0.27 15.65
CA GLY A 61 -2.28 -1.36 15.95
C GLY A 61 -3.18 -1.76 14.77
N VAL A 62 -2.72 -1.56 13.53
CA VAL A 62 -3.48 -1.87 12.32
C VAL A 62 -3.26 -3.33 11.91
N PRO A 63 -4.31 -4.16 11.78
CA PRO A 63 -4.18 -5.53 11.30
C PRO A 63 -3.59 -5.58 9.88
N MET A 64 -2.67 -6.52 9.63
CA MET A 64 -1.98 -6.61 8.34
C MET A 64 -2.41 -7.84 7.54
N VAL A 65 -2.57 -7.65 6.22
CA VAL A 65 -2.57 -8.73 5.25
C VAL A 65 -1.18 -8.75 4.61
N ALA A 66 -0.48 -9.87 4.77
CA ALA A 66 0.87 -10.05 4.27
C ALA A 66 0.86 -10.55 2.82
N MET A 67 1.51 -9.83 1.92
CA MET A 67 1.78 -10.27 0.55
C MET A 67 3.28 -10.18 0.30
N PRO A 68 4.09 -11.08 0.89
CA PRO A 68 5.55 -11.00 0.81
C PRO A 68 5.98 -10.99 -0.67
N GLN A 69 6.66 -9.93 -1.06
CA GLN A 69 7.37 -9.87 -2.34
C GLN A 69 8.79 -10.36 -2.08
N TRP A 70 9.34 -11.18 -2.98
CA TRP A 70 10.72 -11.64 -2.87
C TRP A 70 11.67 -10.49 -3.20
N THR A 71 11.91 -9.63 -2.22
CA THR A 71 12.93 -8.58 -2.28
C THR A 71 13.73 -8.57 -0.99
N ASP A 72 14.24 -9.72 -0.59
CA ASP A 72 15.41 -9.77 0.28
C ASP A 72 16.66 -9.77 -0.61
N ARG A 73 17.37 -8.63 -0.60
CA ARG A 73 18.73 -8.40 -1.12
C ARG A 73 18.96 -8.57 -2.64
N LYS A 74 19.20 -7.45 -3.35
CA LYS A 74 20.45 -7.38 -4.11
C LYS A 74 21.52 -7.10 -3.06
N ASN A 75 22.33 -8.10 -2.73
CA ASN A 75 23.59 -7.82 -2.07
C ASN A 75 24.38 -6.89 -2.99
N ASP A 76 24.89 -5.81 -2.42
CA ASP A 76 26.10 -5.20 -2.95
C ASP A 76 27.19 -6.29 -2.92
N ASP A 77 27.59 -6.76 -4.10
CA ASP A 77 28.87 -7.41 -4.40
C ASP A 77 29.36 -6.88 -5.75
#